data_AF-A0A9D1HTM9-F1
#
_entry.id   AF-A0A9D1HTM9-F1
#
_cell.length_a   1.000
_cell.length_b   1.000
_cell.length_c   1.000
_cell.angle_alpha   90.00
_cell.angle_beta   90.00
_cell.angle_gamma   90.00
#
_symmetry.space_group_name_H-M   'P 1'
#
loop_
_entity.id
_entity.type
_entity.pdbx_description
1 polymer ?
#
loop_
_entity_poly.entity_id
_entity_poly.type
_entity_poly.pdbx_seq_one_letter_code
_entity_poly.pdbx_strand_id
1 'polypeptide(L)'
;MGVCLLGYKGKDLEKVKDWDGFVSPDGEFLKVTERGNMEAVHDEFAEIYALNKLNKNLDKEYERIQQNNPNYRSICLGYKDILIHCLGYVNMERLSDHLLIEVPDPSINGYKVTDAQFDTLARLVRINGDDERDLMQVFKYERKMGEGYQYRR
;
A
#
# COMPACT_ATOMS: atom_id res chain seq x y z
N MET A 1 -10.22 3.44 -17.88
CA MET A 1 -10.43 1.98 -17.66
C MET A 1 -11.23 1.84 -16.37
N GLY A 2 -12.08 0.81 -16.23
CA GLY A 2 -12.85 0.63 -14.99
C GLY A 2 -11.97 0.05 -13.88
N VAL A 3 -11.97 0.68 -12.71
CA VAL A 3 -11.22 0.20 -11.54
C VAL A 3 -11.84 -1.11 -11.03
N CYS A 4 -11.04 -2.16 -10.83
CA CYS A 4 -11.49 -3.41 -10.23
C CYS A 4 -11.58 -3.23 -8.70
N LEU A 5 -12.78 -3.20 -8.16
CA LEU A 5 -13.00 -2.94 -6.73
C LEU A 5 -13.28 -4.22 -5.92
N LEU A 6 -12.73 -5.36 -6.35
CA LEU A 6 -12.88 -6.67 -5.71
C LEU A 6 -11.62 -7.01 -4.90
N GLY A 7 -11.82 -7.47 -3.66
CA GLY A 7 -10.77 -8.03 -2.82
C GLY A 7 -10.60 -9.54 -3.06
N TYR A 8 -9.35 -10.00 -3.00
CA TYR A 8 -8.96 -11.40 -3.17
C TYR A 8 -8.25 -11.91 -1.91
N LYS A 9 -8.59 -13.11 -1.43
CA LYS A 9 -7.99 -13.68 -0.23
C LYS A 9 -7.92 -15.20 -0.31
N GLY A 10 -7.00 -15.80 0.47
CA GLY A 10 -6.89 -17.25 0.57
C GLY A 10 -6.58 -17.89 -0.79
N LYS A 11 -7.43 -18.82 -1.23
CA LYS A 11 -7.27 -19.53 -2.52
C LYS A 11 -7.52 -18.64 -3.74
N ASP A 12 -8.24 -17.54 -3.58
CA ASP A 12 -8.56 -16.64 -4.69
C ASP A 12 -7.37 -15.76 -5.09
N LEU A 13 -6.29 -15.75 -4.30
CA LEU A 13 -5.04 -15.06 -4.63
C LEU A 13 -4.37 -15.61 -5.90
N GLU A 14 -4.60 -16.87 -6.27
CA GLU A 14 -4.10 -17.43 -7.54
C GLU A 14 -4.64 -16.69 -8.77
N LYS A 15 -5.83 -16.06 -8.65
CA LYS A 15 -6.48 -15.31 -9.75
C LYS A 15 -5.84 -13.95 -10.02
N VAL A 16 -4.99 -13.49 -9.11
CA VAL A 16 -4.29 -12.20 -9.20
C VAL A 16 -2.78 -12.39 -9.37
N LYS A 17 -2.36 -13.58 -9.81
CA LYS A 17 -1.00 -13.81 -10.29
C LYS A 17 -0.63 -12.79 -11.37
N ASP A 18 0.57 -12.24 -11.27
CA ASP A 18 1.15 -11.23 -12.14
C ASP A 18 0.49 -9.84 -12.08
N TRP A 19 -0.17 -9.53 -10.96
CA TRP A 19 -0.74 -8.20 -10.68
C TRP A 19 -0.03 -7.49 -9.52
N ASP A 20 -0.02 -6.17 -9.64
CA ASP A 20 0.38 -5.21 -8.61
C ASP A 20 -0.87 -4.59 -7.96
N GLY A 21 -0.71 -4.12 -6.73
CA GLY A 21 -1.78 -3.44 -6.02
C GLY A 21 -1.62 -3.38 -4.51
N PHE A 22 -2.76 -3.28 -3.82
CA PHE A 22 -2.80 -3.02 -2.38
C PHE A 22 -3.23 -4.24 -1.58
N VAL A 23 -2.79 -4.33 -0.33
CA VAL A 23 -3.31 -5.26 0.67
C VAL A 23 -3.99 -4.46 1.77
N SER A 24 -5.29 -4.69 1.96
CA SER A 24 -6.09 -4.05 3.00
C SER A 24 -5.67 -4.52 4.40
N PRO A 25 -6.02 -3.77 5.47
CA PRO A 25 -5.68 -4.15 6.85
C PRO A 25 -6.16 -5.54 7.27
N ASP A 26 -7.26 -6.03 6.68
CA ASP A 26 -7.80 -7.36 6.89
C ASP A 26 -7.23 -8.44 5.95
N GLY A 27 -6.26 -8.09 5.11
CA GLY A 27 -5.50 -9.03 4.28
C GLY A 27 -6.14 -9.38 2.93
N GLU A 28 -7.06 -8.57 2.41
CA GLU A 28 -7.55 -8.70 1.04
C GLU A 28 -6.60 -8.01 0.06
N PHE A 29 -6.24 -8.69 -1.02
CA PHE A 29 -5.50 -8.08 -2.12
C PHE A 29 -6.46 -7.36 -3.06
N LEU A 30 -6.17 -6.10 -3.36
CA LEU A 30 -6.88 -5.22 -4.27
C LEU A 30 -6.04 -5.06 -5.52
N LYS A 31 -6.55 -5.64 -6.60
CA LYS A 31 -5.89 -5.67 -7.90
C LYS A 31 -5.94 -4.30 -8.59
N VAL A 32 -4.78 -3.71 -8.87
CA VAL A 32 -4.66 -2.38 -9.49
C VAL A 32 -4.29 -2.50 -10.97
N THR A 33 -3.11 -3.06 -11.26
CA THR A 33 -2.58 -3.15 -12.62
C THR A 33 -1.76 -4.42 -12.84
N GLU A 34 -1.60 -4.83 -14.10
CA GLU A 34 -0.65 -5.88 -14.45
C GLU A 34 0.77 -5.42 -14.13
N ARG A 35 1.62 -6.36 -13.71
CA ARG A 35 3.00 -6.09 -13.34
C ARG A 35 3.80 -5.37 -14.42
N GLY A 36 4.63 -4.43 -13.99
CA GLY A 36 5.50 -3.65 -14.88
C GLY A 36 4.81 -2.49 -15.59
N ASN A 37 3.59 -2.14 -15.19
CA ASN A 37 2.87 -0.97 -15.69
C ASN A 37 2.95 0.18 -14.66
N MET A 38 3.14 1.42 -15.13
CA MET A 38 3.70 2.55 -14.34
C MET A 38 2.86 3.04 -13.13
N GLU A 39 3.54 3.70 -12.19
CA GLU A 39 3.06 4.19 -10.86
C GLU A 39 1.78 5.04 -10.87
N ALA A 40 1.52 5.86 -11.89
CA ALA A 40 0.39 6.80 -11.92
C ALA A 40 -0.99 6.13 -11.74
N VAL A 41 -1.09 4.82 -12.02
CA VAL A 41 -2.32 4.05 -11.87
C VAL A 41 -2.70 3.82 -10.40
N HIS A 42 -1.73 3.80 -9.48
CA HIS A 42 -1.99 3.51 -8.07
C HIS A 42 -2.62 4.69 -7.31
N ASP A 43 -2.24 5.93 -7.64
CA ASP A 43 -2.87 7.13 -7.07
C ASP A 43 -4.33 7.27 -7.52
N GLU A 44 -4.60 7.12 -8.82
CA GLU A 44 -5.97 7.15 -9.37
C GLU A 44 -6.81 6.03 -8.76
N PHE A 45 -6.26 4.82 -8.65
CA PHE A 45 -6.93 3.71 -7.97
C PHE A 45 -7.28 4.06 -6.53
N ALA A 46 -6.33 4.60 -5.76
CA ALA A 46 -6.51 4.89 -4.35
C ALA A 46 -7.65 5.90 -4.12
N GLU A 47 -7.70 6.97 -4.92
CA GLU A 47 -8.78 7.96 -4.88
C GLU A 47 -10.15 7.34 -5.18
N ILE A 48 -10.26 6.63 -6.30
CA ILE A 48 -11.52 6.02 -6.75
C ILE A 48 -11.98 4.95 -5.76
N TYR A 49 -11.07 4.11 -5.26
CA TYR A 49 -11.40 3.05 -4.32
C TYR A 49 -11.85 3.62 -2.96
N ALA A 50 -11.11 4.58 -2.40
CA ALA A 50 -11.47 5.18 -1.11
C ALA A 50 -12.85 5.85 -1.18
N LEU A 51 -13.12 6.60 -2.24
CA LEU A 51 -14.41 7.28 -2.41
C LEU A 51 -15.56 6.29 -2.59
N ASN A 52 -15.41 5.30 -3.48
CA ASN A 52 -16.53 4.45 -3.89
C ASN A 52 -16.73 3.20 -3.03
N LYS A 53 -15.69 2.68 -2.38
CA LYS A 53 -15.76 1.48 -1.53
C LYS A 53 -15.69 1.77 -0.05
N LEU A 54 -14.83 2.70 0.36
CA LEU A 54 -14.68 3.05 1.77
C LEU A 54 -15.59 4.21 2.20
N ASN A 55 -16.22 4.91 1.24
CA ASN A 55 -16.94 6.15 1.46
C ASN A 55 -16.08 7.19 2.21
N LYS A 56 -14.81 7.28 1.82
CA LYS A 56 -13.80 8.18 2.40
C LYS A 56 -13.25 9.11 1.33
N ASN A 57 -13.09 10.38 1.67
CA ASN A 57 -12.35 11.35 0.86
C ASN A 57 -10.94 11.46 1.42
N LEU A 58 -9.93 11.13 0.61
CA LEU A 58 -8.54 11.04 1.07
C LEU A 58 -7.95 12.40 1.45
N ASP A 59 -8.34 13.49 0.78
CA ASP A 59 -7.91 14.84 1.17
C ASP A 59 -8.32 15.16 2.61
N LYS A 60 -9.58 14.88 2.96
CA LYS A 60 -10.10 15.11 4.31
C LYS A 60 -9.42 14.23 5.36
N GLU A 61 -9.11 12.99 5.02
CA GLU A 61 -8.35 12.12 5.92
C GLU A 61 -6.94 12.68 6.14
N TYR A 62 -6.29 13.20 5.09
CA TYR A 62 -4.97 13.79 5.20
C TYR A 62 -4.97 15.13 5.95
N GLU A 63 -5.93 16.02 5.69
CA GLU A 63 -6.12 17.26 6.45
C GLU A 63 -6.23 16.99 7.96
N ARG A 64 -6.97 15.94 8.34
CA ARG A 64 -7.08 15.51 9.74
C ARG A 64 -5.73 15.10 10.32
N ILE A 65 -4.87 14.43 9.57
CA ILE A 65 -3.51 14.10 10.01
C ILE A 65 -2.68 15.38 10.17
N GLN A 66 -2.72 16.31 9.21
CA GLN A 66 -1.97 17.56 9.28
C GLN A 66 -2.40 18.48 10.44
N GLN A 67 -3.68 18.43 10.82
CA GLN A 67 -4.19 19.12 12.01
C GLN A 67 -3.61 18.56 13.30
N ASN A 68 -3.51 17.23 13.40
CA ASN A 68 -3.04 16.54 14.60
C ASN A 68 -1.51 16.42 14.69
N ASN A 69 -0.81 16.45 13.55
CA ASN A 69 0.64 16.29 13.48
C ASN A 69 1.28 17.45 12.70
N PRO A 70 1.79 18.50 13.37
CA PRO A 70 2.36 19.69 12.73
C PRO A 70 3.49 19.41 11.73
N ASN A 71 4.23 18.31 11.91
CA ASN A 71 5.31 17.90 11.02
C ASN A 71 4.84 17.58 9.58
N TYR A 72 3.56 17.25 9.39
CA TYR A 72 2.99 16.90 8.08
C TYR A 72 2.34 18.07 7.35
N ARG A 73 2.27 19.26 7.96
CA ARG A 73 1.65 20.44 7.32
C ARG A 73 2.38 20.92 6.07
N SER A 74 3.70 20.70 5.99
CA SER A 74 4.52 21.07 4.84
C SER A 74 4.79 19.90 3.89
N ILE A 75 4.18 18.74 4.13
CA ILE A 75 4.34 17.54 3.31
C ILE A 75 3.09 17.41 2.43
N CYS A 76 3.27 17.16 1.14
CA CYS A 76 2.20 16.73 0.26
C CYS A 76 2.38 15.23 -0.03
N LEU A 77 1.36 14.45 0.31
CA LEU A 77 1.30 13.02 0.03
C LEU A 77 0.42 12.76 -1.20
N GLY A 78 0.79 11.77 -2.01
CA GLY A 78 -0.10 11.23 -3.04
C GLY A 78 -1.28 10.47 -2.41
N TYR A 79 -2.31 10.17 -3.20
CA TYR A 79 -3.45 9.39 -2.73
C TYR A 79 -3.06 7.96 -2.35
N LYS A 80 -2.11 7.36 -3.05
CA LYS A 80 -1.46 6.10 -2.69
C LYS A 80 -0.88 6.19 -1.28
N ASP A 81 -0.06 7.20 -1.03
CA ASP A 81 0.59 7.40 0.27
C ASP A 81 -0.43 7.62 1.39
N ILE A 82 -1.51 8.36 1.10
CA ILE A 82 -2.59 8.58 2.07
C ILE A 82 -3.31 7.25 2.37
N LEU A 83 -3.61 6.43 1.35
CA LEU A 83 -4.23 5.12 1.54
C LEU A 83 -3.34 4.19 2.39
N ILE A 84 -2.03 4.21 2.15
CA ILE A 84 -1.05 3.42 2.93
C ILE A 84 -0.96 3.95 4.36
N HIS A 85 -0.53 5.20 4.52
CA HIS A 85 -0.14 5.73 5.83
C HIS A 85 -1.32 6.15 6.70
N CYS A 86 -2.38 6.70 6.10
CA CYS A 86 -3.52 7.22 6.84
C CYS A 86 -4.63 6.18 7.02
N LEU A 87 -4.70 5.16 6.16
CA LEU A 87 -5.73 4.10 6.23
C LEU A 87 -5.16 2.68 6.46
N GLY A 88 -3.84 2.54 6.57
CA GLY A 88 -3.19 1.29 7.00
C GLY A 88 -3.05 0.22 5.92
N TYR A 89 -3.16 0.59 4.64
CA TYR A 89 -2.96 -0.35 3.53
C TYR A 89 -1.46 -0.59 3.30
N VAL A 90 -1.13 -1.71 2.64
CA VAL A 90 0.21 -1.99 2.15
C VAL A 90 0.20 -2.01 0.64
N ASN A 91 1.18 -1.40 -0.01
CA ASN A 91 1.34 -1.43 -1.46
C ASN A 91 2.37 -2.48 -1.87
N MET A 92 2.12 -3.17 -2.97
CA MET A 92 3.02 -4.15 -3.57
C MET A 92 3.10 -3.90 -5.07
N GLU A 93 4.27 -3.47 -5.53
CA GLU A 93 4.55 -3.16 -6.94
C GLU A 93 5.81 -3.88 -7.41
N ARG A 94 5.83 -4.35 -8.66
CA ARG A 94 7.04 -4.94 -9.26
C ARG A 94 7.87 -3.88 -9.99
N LEU A 95 9.06 -3.60 -9.48
CA LEU A 95 10.05 -2.74 -10.13
C LEU A 95 11.17 -3.56 -10.74
N SER A 96 11.09 -3.80 -12.05
CA SER A 96 12.08 -4.56 -12.83
C SER A 96 12.38 -5.95 -12.21
N ASP A 97 13.46 -6.07 -11.44
CA ASP A 97 13.97 -7.29 -10.83
C ASP A 97 13.60 -7.46 -9.34
N HIS A 98 12.96 -6.46 -8.71
CA HIS A 98 12.58 -6.51 -7.29
C HIS A 98 11.13 -6.10 -7.04
N LEU A 99 10.57 -6.56 -5.93
CA LEU A 99 9.32 -6.02 -5.40
C LEU A 99 9.59 -4.78 -4.55
N LEU A 100 8.82 -3.73 -4.79
CA LEU A 100 8.66 -2.61 -3.89
C LEU A 100 7.47 -2.89 -2.97
N ILE A 101 7.70 -2.90 -1.65
CA ILE A 101 6.63 -3.03 -0.65
C ILE A 101 6.64 -1.76 0.21
N GLU A 102 5.60 -0.94 0.06
CA GLU A 102 5.43 0.28 0.85
C GLU A 102 4.41 0.05 1.94
N VAL A 103 4.79 0.37 3.17
CA VAL A 103 4.03 0.02 4.37
C VAL A 103 3.65 1.26 5.18
N PRO A 104 2.60 1.19 6.02
CA PRO A 104 2.21 2.29 6.88
C PRO A 104 3.37 2.70 7.81
N ASP A 105 3.58 4.02 7.94
CA ASP A 105 4.50 4.56 8.94
C ASP A 105 3.71 4.79 10.24
N PRO A 106 4.05 4.07 11.34
CA PRO A 106 3.32 4.20 12.59
C PRO A 106 3.39 5.60 13.20
N SER A 107 4.38 6.42 12.83
CA SER A 107 4.50 7.80 13.31
C SER A 107 3.48 8.75 12.69
N ILE A 108 2.85 8.38 11.56
CA ILE A 108 1.85 9.21 10.87
C ILE A 108 0.48 9.08 11.54
N ASN A 109 -0.02 7.84 11.66
CA ASN A 109 -1.37 7.57 12.15
C ASN A 109 -1.48 6.26 12.98
N GLY A 110 -0.36 5.75 13.49
CA GLY A 110 -0.34 4.57 14.36
C GLY A 110 -0.55 3.22 13.68
N TYR A 111 -0.85 3.19 12.38
CA TYR A 111 -1.00 1.94 11.64
C TYR A 111 0.32 1.19 11.49
N LYS A 112 0.23 -0.13 11.48
CA LYS A 112 1.31 -1.10 11.26
C LYS A 112 0.81 -2.19 10.33
N VAL A 113 1.74 -2.90 9.71
CA VAL A 113 1.40 -4.10 8.93
C VAL A 113 0.80 -5.15 9.86
N THR A 114 -0.34 -5.70 9.49
CA THR A 114 -1.01 -6.77 10.24
C THR A 114 -0.51 -8.14 9.82
N ASP A 115 -0.68 -9.15 10.67
CA ASP A 115 -0.35 -10.54 10.33
C ASP A 115 -1.11 -11.01 9.07
N ALA A 116 -2.37 -10.56 8.91
CA ALA A 116 -3.17 -10.87 7.73
C ALA A 116 -2.59 -10.27 6.44
N GLN A 117 -2.05 -9.04 6.52
CA GLN A 117 -1.35 -8.42 5.41
C GLN A 117 -0.07 -9.16 5.07
N PHE A 118 0.73 -9.51 6.09
CA PHE A 118 1.97 -10.26 5.89
C PHE A 118 1.71 -11.63 5.26
N ASP A 119 0.72 -12.37 5.74
CA ASP A 119 0.34 -13.67 5.18
C ASP A 119 -0.09 -13.57 3.71
N THR A 120 -0.84 -12.52 3.35
CA THR A 120 -1.25 -12.28 1.96
C THR A 120 -0.05 -11.93 1.07
N LEU A 121 0.84 -11.05 1.52
CA LEU A 121 2.07 -10.71 0.79
C LEU A 121 2.97 -11.93 0.59
N ALA A 122 3.18 -12.73 1.64
CA ALA A 122 4.02 -13.93 1.56
C ALA A 122 3.45 -14.96 0.57
N ARG A 123 2.13 -15.10 0.49
CA ARG A 123 1.48 -15.94 -0.52
C ARG A 123 1.66 -15.38 -1.92
N LEU A 124 1.45 -14.08 -2.12
CA LEU A 124 1.60 -13.44 -3.43
C LEU A 124 3.04 -13.53 -3.95
N VAL A 125 4.03 -13.32 -3.08
CA VAL A 125 5.46 -13.52 -3.41
C VAL A 125 5.70 -14.93 -3.95
N ARG A 126 5.15 -15.96 -3.29
CA ARG A 126 5.30 -17.36 -3.72
C ARG A 126 4.55 -17.67 -5.02
N ILE A 127 3.32 -17.19 -5.17
CA ILE A 127 2.50 -17.38 -6.37
C ILE A 127 3.19 -16.80 -7.60
N ASN A 128 3.83 -15.65 -7.44
CA ASN A 128 4.50 -14.93 -8.51
C ASN A 128 5.97 -15.35 -8.70
N GLY A 129 6.53 -16.15 -7.78
CA GLY A 129 7.93 -16.56 -7.82
C GLY A 129 8.92 -15.41 -7.57
N ASP A 130 8.51 -14.41 -6.78
CA ASP A 130 9.37 -13.30 -6.38
C ASP A 130 10.37 -13.70 -5.29
N ASP A 131 11.35 -12.84 -5.05
CA ASP A 131 12.34 -13.05 -4.00
C ASP A 131 11.74 -12.82 -2.61
N GLU A 132 11.70 -13.86 -1.77
CA GLU A 132 11.19 -13.77 -0.39
C GLU A 132 11.96 -12.74 0.46
N ARG A 133 13.18 -12.35 0.08
CA ARG A 133 13.93 -11.29 0.77
C ARG A 133 13.26 -9.93 0.68
N ASP A 134 12.45 -9.68 -0.35
CA ASP A 134 11.74 -8.40 -0.49
C ASP A 134 10.69 -8.20 0.61
N LEU A 135 10.16 -9.30 1.20
CA LEU A 135 9.26 -9.24 2.37
C LEU A 135 9.88 -8.57 3.59
N MET A 136 11.22 -8.48 3.66
CA MET A 136 11.90 -7.78 4.76
C MET A 136 11.54 -6.29 4.84
N GLN A 137 11.06 -5.70 3.73
CA GLN A 137 10.55 -4.33 3.68
C GLN A 137 9.31 -4.13 4.59
N VAL A 138 8.56 -5.19 4.91
CA VAL A 138 7.43 -5.12 5.86
C VAL A 138 7.88 -4.65 7.24
N PHE A 139 9.10 -5.00 7.64
CA PHE A 139 9.68 -4.66 8.93
C PHE A 139 10.48 -3.35 8.92
N LYS A 140 10.35 -2.53 7.86
CA LYS A 140 11.13 -1.30 7.65
C LYS A 140 11.19 -0.42 8.90
N TYR A 141 10.02 -0.09 9.46
CA TYR A 141 9.95 0.80 10.63
C TYR A 141 10.28 0.10 11.96
N GLU A 142 9.96 -1.19 12.10
CA GLU A 142 10.28 -1.95 13.32
C GLU A 142 11.78 -2.18 13.49
N ARG A 143 12.48 -2.37 12.38
CA ARG A 143 13.92 -2.64 12.37
C ARG A 143 14.77 -1.39 12.07
N LYS A 144 14.13 -0.22 11.99
CA LYS A 144 14.76 1.06 11.57
C LYS A 144 15.56 0.90 10.27
N MET A 145 15.09 0.05 9.35
CA MET A 145 15.71 -0.07 8.04
C MET A 145 15.32 1.17 7.22
N GLY A 146 16.32 1.95 6.80
CA GLY A 146 16.11 3.16 6.00
C GLY A 146 15.72 4.36 6.84
N GLU A 147 16.71 4.97 7.50
CA GLU A 147 16.68 6.42 7.69
C GLU A 147 16.62 7.07 6.30
N GLY A 148 15.47 7.60 5.90
CA GLY A 148 15.39 8.42 4.68
C GLY A 148 14.19 8.22 3.77
N TYR A 149 12.95 8.31 4.28
CA TYR A 149 11.95 9.05 3.50
C TYR A 149 12.08 10.50 3.93
N GLN A 150 13.06 11.21 3.34
CA GLN A 150 12.97 12.66 3.33
C GLN A 150 11.82 12.99 2.39
N TYR A 151 10.64 13.28 2.95
CA TYR A 151 9.64 14.07 2.23
C TYR A 151 10.39 15.27 1.65
N ARG A 152 10.43 15.36 0.32
CA ARG A 152 11.09 16.49 -0.34
C ARG A 152 10.42 17.75 0.22
N ARG A 153 11.24 18.54 0.93
CA ARG A 153 10.87 19.86 1.45
C ARG A 153 10.62 20.83 0.32
#